data_AF-A0A257H6V8-F1
#
_entry.id   AF-A0A257H6V8-F1
#
_cell.length_a   1.000
_cell.length_b   1.000
_cell.length_c   1.000
_cell.angle_alpha   90.00
_cell.angle_beta   90.00
_cell.angle_gamma   90.00
#
_symmetry.space_group_name_H-M   'P 1'
#
loop_
_entity.id
_entity.type
_entity.pdbx_description
1 polymer ?
#
loop_
_entity_poly.entity_id
_entity_poly.type
_entity_poly.pdbx_seq_one_letter_code
_entity_poly.pdbx_strand_id
1 'polypeptide(L)'
;MSRPGQPGVGYASAGLVWAAHGAAYVRAWAASQGHTLDDAAVQDVVRSIDQALVQYLDMVDTGQSDVSPGLFGLSSLISQLNTHWLEEEGLGFEAKAQLQHTRFEEAVAITRTFLDHAISKKVSQIRSVDIVRSAPRLLGGRVLHLTGGGMPWTRVVVDEMPEVMLVIYPDSDGSQYQLKTVPVEAGSFTARLDLPKSWAGLRDQELAAVTGVPDSVFCHLNLFIGGARSLQGAMQLAELALAGPV
;
A
#
# COMPACT_ATOMS: atom_id res chain seq x y z
N MET A 1 0.83 19.92 -2.83
CA MET A 1 0.75 20.90 -3.94
C MET A 1 -0.18 20.32 -4.99
N SER A 2 -1.32 20.95 -5.22
CA SER A 2 -2.27 20.56 -6.27
C SER A 2 -1.64 20.80 -7.65
N ARG A 3 -1.89 19.91 -8.60
CA ARG A 3 -1.48 20.12 -10.01
C ARG A 3 -2.12 21.42 -10.52
N PRO A 4 -1.39 22.26 -11.28
CA PRO A 4 -1.97 23.46 -11.84
C PRO A 4 -3.05 23.09 -12.87
N GLY A 5 -4.29 23.55 -12.65
CA GLY A 5 -5.40 23.43 -13.60
C GLY A 5 -6.68 22.75 -13.11
N GLN A 6 -6.71 22.13 -11.92
CA GLN A 6 -7.97 21.70 -11.31
C GLN A 6 -8.53 22.81 -10.40
N PRO A 7 -9.79 23.24 -10.57
CA PRO A 7 -10.45 24.01 -9.51
C PRO A 7 -10.36 23.19 -8.22
N GLY A 8 -10.10 23.85 -7.09
CA GLY A 8 -10.03 23.15 -5.80
C GLY A 8 -11.32 22.38 -5.56
N VAL A 9 -11.22 21.16 -5.03
CA VAL A 9 -12.39 20.35 -4.69
C VAL A 9 -13.21 21.10 -3.63
N GLY A 10 -14.43 21.50 -3.99
CA GLY A 10 -15.38 22.05 -3.04
C GLY A 10 -15.80 20.96 -2.06
N TYR A 11 -15.59 21.17 -0.76
CA TYR A 11 -16.04 20.22 0.25
C TYR A 11 -17.57 20.20 0.34
N ALA A 12 -18.11 18.99 0.44
CA ALA A 12 -19.49 18.70 0.81
C ALA A 12 -19.52 18.13 2.23
N SER A 13 -20.52 17.31 2.55
CA SER A 13 -20.72 16.82 3.91
C SER A 13 -19.52 16.03 4.46
N ALA A 14 -18.92 15.14 3.65
CA ALA A 14 -17.80 14.31 4.09
C ALA A 14 -16.53 15.14 4.31
N GLY A 15 -16.20 16.06 3.38
CA GLY A 15 -15.07 16.98 3.52
C GLY A 15 -15.18 17.89 4.72
N LEU A 16 -16.36 18.46 5.00
CA LEU A 16 -16.56 19.32 6.17
C LEU A 16 -16.36 18.56 7.49
N VAL A 17 -16.91 17.35 7.59
CA VAL A 17 -16.73 16.49 8.78
C VAL A 17 -15.26 16.09 8.94
N TRP A 18 -14.60 15.68 7.86
CA TRP A 18 -13.18 15.30 7.91
C TRP A 18 -12.27 16.48 8.25
N ALA A 19 -12.54 17.67 7.72
CA ALA A 19 -11.79 18.89 8.04
C ALA A 19 -11.88 19.23 9.54
N ALA A 20 -13.06 19.08 10.14
CA ALA A 20 -13.28 19.36 11.55
C ALA A 20 -12.72 18.26 12.49
N HIS A 21 -12.84 16.99 12.11
CA HIS A 21 -12.63 15.87 13.03
C HIS A 21 -11.52 14.90 12.64
N GLY A 22 -10.99 14.94 11.42
CA GLY A 22 -10.05 13.96 10.89
C GLY A 22 -8.76 13.86 11.70
N ALA A 23 -8.21 15.00 12.13
CA ALA A 23 -7.00 15.01 12.98
C ALA A 23 -7.26 14.43 14.38
N ALA A 24 -8.45 14.66 14.96
CA ALA A 24 -8.84 14.06 16.23
C ALA A 24 -9.04 12.54 16.08
N TYR A 25 -9.67 12.11 14.98
CA TYR A 25 -9.87 10.70 14.65
C TYR A 25 -8.55 9.95 14.51
N VAL A 26 -7.60 10.47 13.72
CA VAL A 26 -6.28 9.86 13.52
C VAL A 26 -5.52 9.73 14.85
N ARG A 27 -5.56 10.75 15.71
CA ARG A 27 -4.92 10.69 17.03
C ARG A 27 -5.57 9.65 17.93
N ALA A 28 -6.90 9.59 17.97
CA ALA A 28 -7.63 8.60 18.76
C ALA A 28 -7.34 7.17 18.28
N TRP A 29 -7.35 6.95 16.96
CA TRP A 29 -6.96 5.68 16.36
C TRP A 29 -5.52 5.30 16.75
N ALA A 30 -4.56 6.21 16.54
CA ALA A 30 -3.15 5.93 16.85
C ALA A 30 -2.94 5.59 18.33
N ALA A 31 -3.55 6.36 19.24
CA ALA A 31 -3.51 6.07 20.67
C ALA A 31 -4.09 4.70 21.01
N SER A 32 -5.22 4.31 20.40
CA SER A 32 -5.83 2.99 20.61
C SER A 32 -4.94 1.83 20.17
N GLN A 33 -4.04 2.06 19.21
CA GLN A 33 -3.09 1.08 18.69
C GLN A 33 -1.71 1.16 19.36
N GLY A 34 -1.54 2.00 20.39
CA GLY A 34 -0.24 2.20 21.06
C GLY A 34 0.78 2.93 20.20
N HIS A 35 0.34 3.75 19.25
CA HIS A 35 1.19 4.56 18.38
C HIS A 35 1.20 6.02 18.83
N THR A 36 2.39 6.57 19.04
CA THR A 36 2.61 8.01 19.14
C THR A 36 2.89 8.59 17.75
N LEU A 37 2.18 9.66 17.39
CA LEU A 37 2.38 10.45 16.18
C LEU A 37 2.56 11.92 16.59
N ASP A 38 3.55 12.59 15.99
CA ASP A 38 3.65 14.04 16.09
C ASP A 38 2.63 14.74 15.19
N ASP A 39 2.53 16.06 15.32
CA ASP A 39 1.56 16.84 14.54
C ASP A 39 1.81 16.77 13.04
N ALA A 40 3.07 16.69 12.61
CA ALA A 40 3.41 16.59 11.19
C ALA A 40 2.93 15.27 10.59
N ALA A 41 3.14 14.15 11.29
CA ALA A 41 2.68 12.83 10.90
C ALA A 41 1.14 12.76 10.89
N VAL A 42 0.46 13.32 11.90
CA VAL A 42 -1.01 13.40 11.91
C VAL A 42 -1.52 14.17 10.70
N GLN A 43 -0.95 15.33 10.39
CA GLN A 43 -1.37 16.13 9.23
C GLN A 43 -1.08 15.42 7.90
N ASP A 44 0.02 14.66 7.80
CA ASP A 44 0.31 13.88 6.60
C ASP A 44 -0.68 12.72 6.40
N VAL A 45 -1.07 12.04 7.48
CA VAL A 45 -2.14 11.03 7.44
C VAL A 45 -3.46 11.68 7.01
N VAL A 46 -3.88 12.76 7.68
CA VAL A 46 -5.14 13.46 7.39
C VAL A 46 -5.22 13.88 5.93
N ARG A 47 -4.16 14.50 5.41
CA ARG A 47 -4.09 14.93 4.01
C ARG A 47 -4.13 13.76 3.04
N SER A 48 -3.44 12.66 3.36
CA SER A 48 -3.41 11.48 2.50
C SER A 48 -4.79 10.82 2.41
N ILE A 49 -5.52 10.72 3.52
CA ILE A 49 -6.90 10.19 3.53
C ILE A 49 -7.84 11.17 2.82
N ASP A 50 -7.68 12.47 3.06
CA ASP A 50 -8.49 13.50 2.41
C ASP A 50 -8.40 13.39 0.88
N GLN A 51 -7.18 13.33 0.34
CA GLN A 51 -6.93 13.23 -1.10
C GLN A 51 -7.39 11.91 -1.70
N ALA A 52 -7.20 10.79 -0.98
CA ALA A 52 -7.46 9.46 -1.52
C ALA A 52 -8.94 9.05 -1.42
N LEU A 53 -9.69 9.62 -0.48
CA LEU A 53 -11.05 9.19 -0.16
C LEU A 53 -12.03 10.35 -0.11
N VAL A 54 -11.80 11.32 0.79
CA VAL A 54 -12.82 12.31 1.16
C VAL A 54 -13.13 13.27 0.01
N GLN A 55 -12.10 13.81 -0.64
CA GLN A 55 -12.27 14.67 -1.81
C GLN A 55 -13.02 13.95 -2.93
N TYR A 56 -12.74 12.67 -3.16
CA TYR A 56 -13.44 11.91 -4.21
C TYR A 56 -14.91 11.70 -3.88
N LEU A 57 -15.25 11.42 -2.61
CA LEU A 57 -16.65 11.34 -2.16
C LEU A 57 -17.39 12.66 -2.41
N ASP A 58 -16.79 13.80 -2.05
CA ASP A 58 -17.39 15.12 -2.25
C ASP A 58 -17.49 15.50 -3.72
N MET A 59 -16.50 15.13 -4.55
CA MET A 59 -16.57 15.34 -6.00
C MET A 59 -17.74 14.58 -6.62
N VAL A 60 -17.99 13.35 -6.18
CA VAL A 60 -19.14 12.56 -6.62
C VAL A 60 -20.45 13.18 -6.12
N ASP A 61 -20.52 13.58 -4.85
CA ASP A 61 -21.71 14.20 -4.23
C ASP A 61 -22.09 15.52 -4.90
N THR A 62 -21.09 16.31 -5.33
CA THR A 62 -21.29 17.60 -6.01
C THR A 62 -21.38 17.50 -7.53
N GLY A 63 -21.32 16.29 -8.11
CA GLY A 63 -21.38 16.06 -9.55
C GLY A 63 -20.13 16.52 -10.32
N GLN A 64 -19.01 16.76 -9.65
CA GLN A 64 -17.70 17.06 -10.25
C GLN A 64 -16.97 15.81 -10.75
N SER A 65 -17.39 14.62 -10.32
CA SER A 65 -16.85 13.34 -10.79
C SER A 65 -17.92 12.27 -10.85
N ASP A 66 -17.69 11.30 -11.73
CA ASP A 66 -18.57 10.16 -11.86
C ASP A 66 -18.33 9.14 -10.75
N VAL A 67 -19.40 8.45 -10.36
CA VAL A 67 -19.32 7.22 -9.56
C VAL A 67 -18.51 6.17 -10.30
N SER A 68 -17.76 5.36 -9.55
CA SER A 68 -17.14 4.15 -10.12
C SER A 68 -18.21 3.29 -10.81
N PRO A 69 -17.91 2.67 -11.97
CA PRO A 69 -18.86 1.81 -12.67
C PRO A 69 -19.42 0.71 -11.76
N GLY A 70 -20.72 0.43 -11.88
CA GLY A 70 -21.38 -0.63 -11.12
C GLY A 70 -21.23 -0.50 -9.60
N LEU A 71 -20.93 -1.62 -8.93
CA LEU A 71 -20.80 -1.71 -7.47
C LEU A 71 -19.35 -1.54 -6.98
N PHE A 72 -18.43 -1.02 -7.81
CA PHE A 72 -17.01 -0.94 -7.43
C PHE A 72 -16.67 0.27 -6.54
N GLY A 73 -17.56 1.25 -6.41
CA GLY A 73 -17.36 2.45 -5.58
C GLY A 73 -17.74 2.22 -4.13
N LEU A 74 -17.02 2.87 -3.20
CA LEU A 74 -17.36 2.80 -1.77
C LEU A 74 -18.80 3.26 -1.51
N SER A 75 -19.22 4.38 -2.11
CA SER A 75 -20.60 4.87 -2.00
C SER A 75 -21.61 3.86 -2.53
N SER A 76 -21.33 3.23 -3.68
CA SER A 76 -22.19 2.19 -4.26
C SER A 76 -22.30 0.95 -3.36
N LEU A 77 -21.19 0.50 -2.76
CA LEU A 77 -21.15 -0.62 -1.82
C LEU A 77 -21.92 -0.31 -0.54
N ILE A 78 -21.70 0.86 0.05
CA ILE A 78 -22.42 1.30 1.26
C ILE A 78 -23.91 1.46 0.97
N SER A 79 -24.28 1.95 -0.22
CA SER A 79 -25.68 2.06 -0.62
C SER A 79 -26.41 0.70 -0.70
N GLN A 80 -25.69 -0.43 -0.83
CA GLN A 80 -26.32 -1.76 -0.79
C GLN A 80 -26.81 -2.14 0.61
N LEU A 81 -26.40 -1.40 1.64
CA LEU A 81 -26.86 -1.59 3.02
C LEU A 81 -28.17 -0.85 3.28
N ASN A 82 -28.59 0.07 2.41
CA ASN A 82 -29.89 0.70 2.53
C ASN A 82 -30.99 -0.37 2.42
N THR A 83 -31.99 -0.29 3.29
CA THR A 83 -33.16 -1.16 3.21
C THR A 83 -33.89 -0.95 1.89
N HIS A 84 -34.51 -2.00 1.38
CA HIS A 84 -35.38 -1.92 0.20
C HIS A 84 -36.83 -2.29 0.52
N TRP A 85 -37.74 -1.95 -0.40
CA TRP A 85 -39.19 -2.09 -0.18
C TRP A 85 -39.62 -3.50 0.25
N LEU A 86 -39.00 -4.55 -0.29
CA LEU A 86 -39.31 -5.93 0.08
C LEU A 86 -38.84 -6.31 1.50
N GLU A 87 -37.75 -5.75 2.03
CA GLU A 87 -37.35 -5.94 3.44
C GLU A 87 -38.26 -5.20 4.40
N GLU A 88 -38.86 -4.10 3.95
CA GLU A 88 -39.75 -3.26 4.73
C GLU A 88 -41.23 -3.66 4.63
N GLU A 89 -41.55 -4.63 3.78
CA GLU A 89 -42.93 -5.03 3.49
C GLU A 89 -43.62 -5.59 4.74
N GLY A 90 -44.79 -5.03 5.07
CA GLY A 90 -45.56 -5.43 6.25
C GLY A 90 -45.04 -4.91 7.59
N LEU A 91 -43.92 -4.17 7.62
CA LEU A 91 -43.41 -3.56 8.85
C LEU A 91 -44.20 -2.30 9.22
N GLY A 92 -44.49 -2.16 10.52
CA GLY A 92 -44.96 -0.89 11.10
C GLY A 92 -43.85 0.16 11.16
N PHE A 93 -44.22 1.42 11.38
CA PHE A 93 -43.28 2.56 11.40
C PHE A 93 -42.06 2.34 12.31
N GLU A 94 -42.28 1.89 13.54
CA GLU A 94 -41.21 1.67 14.53
C GLU A 94 -40.25 0.55 14.10
N ALA A 95 -40.79 -0.58 13.62
CA ALA A 95 -39.99 -1.70 13.16
C ALA A 95 -39.14 -1.33 11.93
N LYS A 96 -39.71 -0.54 11.00
CA LYS A 96 -38.99 -0.01 9.84
C LYS A 96 -37.86 0.93 10.27
N ALA A 97 -38.13 1.87 11.18
CA ALA A 97 -37.11 2.80 11.69
C ALA A 97 -35.97 2.05 12.38
N GLN A 98 -36.29 1.01 13.16
CA GLN A 98 -35.29 0.17 13.81
C GLN A 98 -34.43 -0.59 12.80
N LEU A 99 -35.04 -1.18 11.75
CA LEU A 99 -34.29 -1.88 10.70
C LEU A 99 -33.33 -0.93 9.97
N GLN A 100 -33.80 0.26 9.59
CA GLN A 100 -32.99 1.28 8.94
C GLN A 100 -31.83 1.75 9.83
N HIS A 101 -32.08 1.90 11.14
CA HIS A 101 -31.04 2.25 12.10
C HIS A 101 -29.97 1.16 12.20
N THR A 102 -30.36 -0.11 12.29
CA THR A 102 -29.42 -1.25 12.29
C THR A 102 -28.56 -1.27 11.03
N ARG A 103 -29.16 -1.07 9.85
CA ARG A 103 -28.41 -0.98 8.58
C ARG A 103 -27.43 0.19 8.55
N PHE A 104 -27.82 1.33 9.11
CA PHE A 104 -26.92 2.48 9.26
C PHE A 104 -25.72 2.16 10.17
N GLU A 105 -25.94 1.49 11.31
CA GLU A 105 -24.85 1.07 12.20
C GLU A 105 -23.91 0.07 11.52
N GLU A 106 -24.43 -0.87 10.73
CA GLU A 106 -23.63 -1.79 9.90
C GLU A 106 -22.75 -1.02 8.89
N ALA A 107 -23.33 -0.03 8.20
CA ALA A 107 -22.60 0.84 7.27
C ALA A 107 -21.48 1.62 7.95
N VAL A 108 -21.74 2.18 9.14
CA VAL A 108 -20.73 2.88 9.95
C VAL A 108 -19.61 1.94 10.36
N ALA A 109 -19.92 0.73 10.81
CA ALA A 109 -18.93 -0.25 11.24
C ALA A 109 -18.00 -0.66 10.09
N ILE A 110 -18.56 -1.00 8.92
CA ILE A 110 -17.80 -1.38 7.73
C ILE A 110 -16.92 -0.22 7.24
N THR A 111 -17.50 1.00 7.16
CA THR A 111 -16.75 2.19 6.72
C THR A 111 -15.60 2.51 7.67
N ARG A 112 -15.83 2.39 8.99
CA ARG A 112 -14.79 2.54 10.02
C ARG A 112 -13.65 1.55 9.81
N THR A 113 -13.95 0.27 9.58
CA THR A 113 -12.92 -0.74 9.33
C THR A 113 -12.01 -0.32 8.16
N PHE A 114 -12.58 0.09 7.02
CA PHE A 114 -11.75 0.51 5.89
C PHE A 114 -10.94 1.77 6.18
N LEU A 115 -11.53 2.76 6.86
CA LEU A 115 -10.85 4.00 7.24
C LEU A 115 -9.68 3.74 8.19
N ASP A 116 -9.89 2.91 9.21
CA ASP A 116 -8.86 2.51 10.19
C ASP A 116 -7.69 1.80 9.50
N HIS A 117 -7.97 0.89 8.56
CA HIS A 117 -6.92 0.21 7.79
C HIS A 117 -6.19 1.16 6.83
N ALA A 118 -6.89 2.13 6.23
CA ALA A 118 -6.26 3.16 5.39
C ALA A 118 -5.30 4.04 6.21
N ILE A 119 -5.72 4.46 7.41
CA ILE A 119 -4.87 5.18 8.37
C ILE A 119 -3.68 4.32 8.78
N SER A 120 -3.91 3.06 9.16
CA SER A 120 -2.86 2.11 9.55
C SER A 120 -1.79 1.97 8.46
N LYS A 121 -2.20 1.79 7.21
CA LYS A 121 -1.30 1.68 6.06
C LYS A 121 -0.47 2.94 5.88
N LYS A 122 -1.07 4.13 6.04
CA LYS A 122 -0.36 5.40 5.92
C LYS A 122 0.60 5.64 7.08
N VAL A 123 0.22 5.29 8.31
CA VAL A 123 1.10 5.35 9.49
C VAL A 123 2.29 4.39 9.33
N SER A 124 2.05 3.16 8.86
CA SER A 124 3.11 2.20 8.52
C SER A 124 4.07 2.79 7.48
N GLN A 125 3.54 3.44 6.44
CA GLN A 125 4.36 4.12 5.44
C GLN A 125 5.23 5.22 6.06
N ILE A 126 4.68 6.11 6.89
CA ILE A 126 5.47 7.18 7.54
C ILE A 126 6.61 6.58 8.35
N ARG A 127 6.34 5.54 9.14
CA ARG A 127 7.35 4.89 9.99
C ARG A 127 8.40 4.11 9.20
N SER A 128 8.02 3.57 8.05
CA SER A 128 8.96 2.85 7.19
C SER A 128 10.07 3.74 6.63
N VAL A 129 9.83 5.05 6.50
CA VAL A 129 10.77 5.98 5.86
C VAL A 129 12.14 5.94 6.54
N ASP A 130 12.18 6.14 7.86
CA ASP A 130 13.46 6.17 8.58
C ASP A 130 14.11 4.78 8.65
N ILE A 131 13.31 3.72 8.72
CA ILE A 131 13.83 2.35 8.68
C ILE A 131 14.54 2.09 7.35
N VAL A 132 13.90 2.44 6.23
CA VAL A 132 14.47 2.28 4.88
C VAL A 132 15.71 3.15 4.70
N ARG A 133 15.71 4.40 5.18
CA ARG A 133 16.88 5.30 5.15
C ARG A 133 18.06 4.76 5.93
N SER A 134 17.79 4.17 7.09
CA SER A 134 18.82 3.59 7.97
C SER A 134 19.27 2.18 7.56
N ALA A 135 18.59 1.55 6.61
CA ALA A 135 18.84 0.17 6.24
C ALA A 135 20.24 -0.03 5.63
N PRO A 136 20.93 -1.14 5.94
CA PRO A 136 22.25 -1.42 5.40
C PRO A 136 22.28 -1.39 3.88
N ARG A 137 23.29 -0.71 3.34
CA ARG A 137 23.60 -0.70 1.91
C ARG A 137 24.77 -1.63 1.64
N LEU A 138 24.56 -2.60 0.75
CA LEU A 138 25.50 -3.66 0.40
C LEU A 138 26.00 -3.46 -1.04
N LEU A 139 27.02 -4.23 -1.43
CA LEU A 139 27.56 -4.29 -2.81
C LEU A 139 27.87 -2.91 -3.42
N GLY A 140 28.58 -2.08 -2.64
CA GLY A 140 28.96 -0.72 -3.04
C GLY A 140 27.79 0.27 -3.07
N GLY A 141 26.75 0.03 -2.29
CA GLY A 141 25.58 0.91 -2.19
C GLY A 141 24.41 0.53 -3.08
N ARG A 142 24.60 -0.43 -4.01
CA ARG A 142 23.62 -0.79 -5.04
C ARG A 142 22.53 -1.75 -4.56
N VAL A 143 22.67 -2.32 -3.37
CA VAL A 143 21.67 -3.21 -2.78
C VAL A 143 21.27 -2.70 -1.41
N LEU A 144 19.97 -2.55 -1.18
CA LEU A 144 19.42 -2.24 0.14
C LEU A 144 18.96 -3.52 0.83
N HIS A 145 19.36 -3.73 2.08
CA HIS A 145 18.92 -4.88 2.87
C HIS A 145 17.95 -4.45 3.97
N LEU A 146 16.70 -4.89 3.89
CA LEU A 146 15.69 -4.67 4.93
C LEU A 146 15.59 -5.91 5.82
N THR A 147 15.60 -5.69 7.14
CA THR A 147 15.56 -6.77 8.13
C THR A 147 14.17 -7.41 8.29
N GLY A 148 13.13 -6.79 7.73
CA GLY A 148 11.75 -7.27 7.80
C GLY A 148 11.05 -7.23 6.44
N GLY A 149 10.20 -8.23 6.20
CA GLY A 149 9.33 -8.31 5.03
C GLY A 149 8.10 -7.39 5.13
N GLY A 150 7.42 -7.19 4.00
CA GLY A 150 6.15 -6.46 3.94
C GLY A 150 6.24 -4.94 4.15
N MET A 151 7.43 -4.39 4.38
CA MET A 151 7.64 -2.96 4.57
C MET A 151 7.53 -2.18 3.25
N PRO A 152 6.78 -1.06 3.20
CA PRO A 152 6.77 -0.20 2.03
C PRO A 152 8.10 0.55 1.90
N TRP A 153 8.90 0.22 0.88
CA TRP A 153 10.21 0.85 0.64
C TRP A 153 10.29 1.59 -0.69
N THR A 154 9.47 1.22 -1.68
CA THR A 154 9.63 1.62 -3.09
C THR A 154 9.75 3.12 -3.27
N ARG A 155 8.87 3.92 -2.65
CA ARG A 155 8.90 5.37 -2.82
C ARG A 155 10.17 6.01 -2.27
N VAL A 156 10.60 5.61 -1.09
CA VAL A 156 11.82 6.14 -0.45
C VAL A 156 13.05 5.80 -1.30
N VAL A 157 13.16 4.56 -1.76
CA VAL A 157 14.30 4.13 -2.60
C VAL A 157 14.28 4.82 -3.96
N VAL A 158 13.10 4.96 -4.57
CA VAL A 158 12.95 5.65 -5.86
C VAL A 158 13.35 7.11 -5.75
N ASP A 159 12.81 7.82 -4.75
CA ASP A 159 12.94 9.27 -4.62
C ASP A 159 14.32 9.69 -4.05
N GLU A 160 14.94 8.85 -3.20
CA GLU A 160 16.11 9.26 -2.41
C GLU A 160 17.37 8.41 -2.64
N MET A 161 17.27 7.27 -3.32
CA MET A 161 18.38 6.31 -3.47
C MET A 161 18.57 5.88 -4.93
N PRO A 162 18.95 6.79 -5.84
CA PRO A 162 19.05 6.50 -7.28
C PRO A 162 20.04 5.38 -7.62
N GLU A 163 21.06 5.17 -6.79
CA GLU A 163 22.08 4.13 -6.96
C GLU A 163 21.62 2.72 -6.57
N VAL A 164 20.54 2.58 -5.79
CA VAL A 164 20.02 1.27 -5.37
C VAL A 164 19.28 0.62 -6.53
N MET A 165 19.73 -0.57 -6.93
CA MET A 165 19.18 -1.32 -8.06
C MET A 165 18.31 -2.50 -7.59
N LEU A 166 18.66 -3.07 -6.43
CA LEU A 166 18.02 -4.26 -5.87
C LEU A 166 17.74 -4.05 -4.37
N VAL A 167 16.70 -4.71 -3.87
CA VAL A 167 16.35 -4.73 -2.44
C VAL A 167 16.24 -6.18 -1.99
N ILE A 168 16.92 -6.53 -0.90
CA ILE A 168 16.84 -7.83 -0.25
C ILE A 168 16.03 -7.71 1.04
N TYR A 169 15.08 -8.61 1.25
CA TYR A 169 14.28 -8.67 2.49
C TYR A 169 13.73 -10.09 2.71
N PRO A 170 13.49 -10.52 3.97
CA PRO A 170 12.85 -11.80 4.22
C PRO A 170 11.41 -11.79 3.71
N ASP A 171 10.90 -12.92 3.24
CA ASP A 171 9.48 -13.05 2.91
C ASP A 171 8.59 -13.06 4.17
N SER A 172 7.28 -13.21 3.97
CA SER A 172 6.29 -13.02 5.05
C SER A 172 6.38 -14.06 6.16
N ASP A 173 6.83 -15.29 5.86
CA ASP A 173 7.02 -16.34 6.85
C ASP A 173 8.48 -16.45 7.34
N GLY A 174 9.41 -15.70 6.72
CA GLY A 174 10.83 -15.68 7.06
C GLY A 174 11.57 -16.95 6.64
N SER A 175 10.96 -17.79 5.80
CA SER A 175 11.58 -19.03 5.31
C SER A 175 12.62 -18.79 4.23
N GLN A 176 12.56 -17.64 3.56
CA GLN A 176 13.48 -17.26 2.49
C GLN A 176 13.67 -15.75 2.39
N TYR A 177 14.67 -15.35 1.59
CA TYR A 177 14.97 -13.97 1.25
C TYR A 177 14.59 -13.67 -0.18
N GLN A 178 13.84 -12.59 -0.36
CA GLN A 178 13.47 -12.03 -1.65
C GLN A 178 14.56 -11.10 -2.14
N LEU A 179 14.93 -11.22 -3.41
CA LEU A 179 15.73 -10.28 -4.17
C LEU A 179 14.81 -9.58 -5.17
N LYS A 180 14.46 -8.33 -4.89
CA LYS A 180 13.50 -7.56 -5.70
C LYS A 180 14.19 -6.42 -6.42
N THR A 181 13.79 -6.20 -7.67
CA THR A 181 14.25 -5.08 -8.49
C THR A 181 13.61 -3.76 -8.06
N VAL A 182 14.32 -2.66 -8.26
CA VAL A 182 13.80 -1.30 -8.01
C VAL A 182 13.20 -0.74 -9.30
N PRO A 183 11.96 -0.25 -9.31
CA PRO A 183 11.37 0.37 -10.50
C PRO A 183 12.01 1.73 -10.81
N VAL A 184 11.94 2.17 -12.06
CA VAL A 184 12.44 3.50 -12.47
C VAL A 184 11.64 4.64 -11.81
N GLU A 185 10.35 4.42 -11.56
CA GLU A 185 9.48 5.32 -10.80
C GLU A 185 8.42 4.52 -10.00
N ALA A 186 7.86 5.12 -8.95
CA ALA A 186 6.87 4.45 -8.12
C ALA A 186 5.60 4.11 -8.92
N GLY A 187 5.28 2.81 -9.01
CA GLY A 187 4.13 2.31 -9.77
C GLY A 187 4.46 1.86 -11.20
N SER A 188 5.69 2.04 -11.67
CA SER A 188 6.13 1.54 -12.98
C SER A 188 6.41 0.04 -12.97
N PHE A 189 6.15 -0.61 -14.10
CA PHE A 189 6.55 -2.00 -14.37
C PHE A 189 7.98 -2.11 -14.91
N THR A 190 8.62 -0.99 -15.25
CA THR A 190 10.00 -0.96 -15.75
C THR A 190 10.97 -0.90 -14.57
N ALA A 191 11.85 -1.90 -14.46
CA ALA A 191 12.91 -1.93 -13.46
C ALA A 191 14.13 -1.10 -13.89
N ARG A 192 14.90 -0.60 -12.91
CA ARG A 192 16.23 -0.03 -13.11
C ARG A 192 17.22 -1.10 -13.61
N LEU A 193 17.00 -2.34 -13.19
CA LEU A 193 17.76 -3.53 -13.56
C LEU A 193 16.81 -4.73 -13.51
N ASP A 194 16.65 -5.43 -14.63
CA ASP A 194 16.03 -6.76 -14.64
C ASP A 194 17.03 -7.81 -14.12
N LEU A 195 16.53 -8.85 -13.46
CA LEU A 195 17.36 -10.02 -13.16
C LEU A 195 17.83 -10.70 -14.47
N PRO A 196 18.94 -11.46 -14.47
CA PRO A 196 19.47 -12.07 -15.68
C PRO A 196 18.44 -12.90 -16.45
N LYS A 197 18.35 -12.70 -17.77
CA LYS A 197 17.39 -13.40 -18.65
C LYS A 197 17.51 -14.92 -18.58
N SER A 198 18.71 -15.45 -18.34
CA SER A 198 18.94 -16.89 -18.17
C SER A 198 18.23 -17.48 -16.95
N TRP A 199 17.74 -16.65 -16.01
CA TRP A 199 17.04 -17.09 -14.81
C TRP A 199 15.52 -17.12 -15.01
N ALA A 200 15.00 -16.57 -16.11
CA ALA A 200 13.57 -16.34 -16.31
C ALA A 200 12.74 -17.62 -16.10
N GLY A 201 11.90 -17.63 -15.06
CA GLY A 201 10.99 -18.73 -14.75
C GLY A 201 11.64 -19.96 -14.12
N LEU A 202 12.95 -19.96 -13.89
CA LEU A 202 13.66 -21.08 -13.26
C LEU A 202 13.35 -21.19 -11.77
N ARG A 203 13.36 -22.42 -11.27
CA ARG A 203 13.11 -22.76 -9.87
C ARG A 203 14.09 -23.80 -9.35
N ASP A 204 14.31 -23.77 -8.05
CA ASP A 204 15.05 -24.77 -7.28
C ASP A 204 16.35 -25.21 -7.97
N GLN A 205 16.46 -26.50 -8.31
CA GLN A 205 17.68 -27.09 -8.87
C GLN A 205 18.08 -26.49 -10.23
N GLU A 206 17.12 -26.05 -11.04
CA GLU A 206 17.40 -25.44 -12.34
C GLU A 206 18.05 -24.05 -12.17
N LEU A 207 17.51 -23.25 -11.25
CA LEU A 207 18.09 -21.94 -10.93
C LEU A 207 19.45 -22.12 -10.25
N ALA A 208 19.59 -23.09 -9.34
CA ALA A 208 20.85 -23.38 -8.67
C ALA A 208 21.94 -23.79 -9.68
N ALA A 209 21.59 -24.58 -10.70
CA ALA A 209 22.52 -25.00 -11.74
C ALA A 209 23.03 -23.82 -12.60
N VAL A 210 22.15 -22.85 -12.92
CA VAL A 210 22.51 -21.69 -13.75
C VAL A 210 23.25 -20.61 -12.96
N THR A 211 22.90 -20.42 -11.69
CA THR A 211 23.48 -19.37 -10.84
C THR A 211 24.72 -19.83 -10.08
N GLY A 212 24.86 -21.14 -9.85
CA GLY A 212 25.84 -21.69 -8.92
C GLY A 212 25.51 -21.42 -7.45
N VAL A 213 24.31 -20.92 -7.13
CA VAL A 213 23.84 -20.64 -5.76
C VAL A 213 22.93 -21.79 -5.30
N PRO A 214 23.42 -22.74 -4.45
CA PRO A 214 22.71 -23.99 -4.18
C PRO A 214 21.35 -23.84 -3.51
N ASP A 215 21.13 -22.75 -2.77
CA ASP A 215 19.90 -22.47 -2.04
C ASP A 215 19.00 -21.44 -2.74
N SER A 216 19.27 -21.12 -4.01
CA SER A 216 18.36 -20.34 -4.84
C SER A 216 17.01 -21.07 -4.99
N VAL A 217 15.90 -20.33 -4.89
CA VAL A 217 14.55 -20.92 -4.84
C VAL A 217 13.78 -20.65 -6.13
N PHE A 218 13.78 -19.41 -6.61
CA PHE A 218 13.03 -19.06 -7.82
C PHE A 218 13.50 -17.74 -8.43
N CYS A 219 13.18 -17.54 -9.70
CA CYS A 219 13.18 -16.25 -10.37
C CYS A 219 11.89 -16.12 -11.18
N HIS A 220 11.18 -15.00 -11.06
CA HIS A 220 9.96 -14.75 -11.80
C HIS A 220 10.26 -14.65 -13.30
N LEU A 221 9.32 -15.12 -14.15
CA LEU A 221 9.48 -15.10 -15.62
C LEU A 221 9.80 -13.70 -16.17
N ASN A 222 9.14 -12.69 -15.61
CA ASN A 222 9.35 -11.26 -15.94
C ASN A 222 10.53 -10.61 -15.18
N LEU A 223 11.40 -11.38 -14.53
CA LEU A 223 12.71 -10.95 -14.01
C LEU A 223 12.71 -9.83 -12.95
N PHE A 224 11.55 -9.44 -12.40
CA PHE A 224 11.46 -8.37 -11.40
C PHE A 224 11.73 -8.83 -9.96
N ILE A 225 11.73 -10.14 -9.71
CA ILE A 225 11.94 -10.73 -8.38
C ILE A 225 12.50 -12.15 -8.49
N GLY A 226 13.39 -12.50 -7.57
CA GLY A 226 13.81 -13.87 -7.31
C GLY A 226 14.05 -14.05 -5.81
N GLY A 227 14.58 -15.21 -5.41
CA GLY A 227 14.86 -15.46 -4.00
C GLY A 227 15.76 -16.65 -3.74
N ALA A 228 16.29 -16.70 -2.52
CA ALA A 228 17.11 -17.77 -1.99
C ALA A 228 16.73 -18.05 -0.52
N ARG A 229 17.00 -19.25 -0.01
CA ARG A 229 16.62 -19.60 1.38
C ARG A 229 17.40 -18.79 2.41
N SER A 230 18.65 -18.45 2.13
CA SER A 230 19.50 -17.66 3.02
C SER A 230 19.76 -16.24 2.50
N LEU A 231 20.07 -15.32 3.43
CA LEU A 231 20.55 -13.99 3.08
C LEU A 231 21.83 -14.06 2.24
N GLN A 232 22.72 -15.00 2.56
CA GLN A 232 23.96 -15.21 1.82
C GLN A 232 23.69 -15.60 0.36
N GLY A 233 22.76 -16.54 0.13
CA GLY A 233 22.34 -16.91 -1.22
C GLY A 233 21.72 -15.73 -1.98
N ALA A 234 20.85 -14.95 -1.32
CA ALA A 234 20.26 -13.76 -1.94
C ALA A 234 21.30 -12.69 -2.29
N MET A 235 22.33 -12.52 -1.44
CA MET A 235 23.46 -11.64 -1.73
C MET A 235 24.28 -12.12 -2.92
N GLN A 236 24.56 -13.42 -3.03
CA GLN A 236 25.27 -14.00 -4.18
C GLN A 236 24.47 -13.81 -5.49
N LEU A 237 23.15 -14.01 -5.45
CA LEU A 237 22.29 -13.69 -6.59
C LEU A 237 22.36 -12.21 -6.95
N ALA A 238 22.34 -11.31 -5.96
CA ALA A 238 22.46 -9.88 -6.22
C ALA A 238 23.81 -9.50 -6.86
N GLU A 239 24.91 -10.12 -6.42
CA GLU A 239 26.24 -9.93 -7.03
C GLU A 239 26.24 -10.36 -8.50
N LEU A 240 25.70 -11.53 -8.82
CA LEU A 240 25.61 -12.03 -10.19
C LEU A 240 24.72 -11.14 -11.06
N ALA A 241 23.57 -10.68 -10.54
CA ALA A 241 22.68 -9.78 -11.26
C ALA A 241 23.34 -8.43 -11.57
N LEU A 242 24.12 -7.88 -10.64
CA LEU A 242 24.84 -6.61 -10.82
C LEU A 242 26.08 -6.71 -11.72
N ALA A 243 26.59 -7.92 -11.97
CA ALA A 243 27.73 -8.17 -12.84
C ALA A 243 27.32 -8.42 -14.31
N GLY A 244 26.04 -8.71 -14.57
CA GLY A 244 25.52 -8.89 -15.92
C GLY A 244 25.57 -7.61 -16.76
N PRO A 245 25.63 -7.70 -18.10
CA PRO A 245 25.51 -6.53 -18.95
C PRO A 245 24.14 -5.86 -18.73
N VAL A 246 24.17 -4.54 -18.49
CA VAL A 246 23.00 -3.65 -18.35
C VAL A 246 22.24 -3.56 -19.67
#